data_AF-A0A933ZY18-F1
#
_entry.id   AF-A0A933ZY18-F1
#
_cell.length_a   1.000
_cell.length_b   1.000
_cell.length_c   1.000
_cell.angle_alpha   90.00
_cell.angle_beta   90.00
_cell.angle_gamma   90.00
#
_symmetry.space_group_name_H-M   'P 1'
#
loop_
_entity.id
_entity.type
_entity.pdbx_description
1 polymer ?
#
loop_
_entity_poly.entity_id
_entity_poly.type
_entity_poly.pdbx_seq_one_letter_code
_entity_poly.pdbx_strand_id
1 'polypeptide(L)'
;MLEDGKVERRLSHQMHDGTRAIAFTPGREPAPAQACGDRAPAEVPLDQVLRCLRPAGGAHWSYLAAWSHARRQGGEQSARAFIGELFAHVPVLDSGARGSTMTFAERDMGDVLIAWESEARLLSEKVGGGRFEIVVPPDSILTAPQVALVESNVDKHGTRAVAQAYLEHLFTREAQAIAERHFYRPTTRPAAIGLPPWELDTVEGAFEGWNAAQQAHFAEGALFDQLSIAAGR
;
A
#
# COMPACT_ATOMS: atom_id res chain seq x y z
N MET A 1 -1.91 4.70 -13.75
CA MET A 1 -2.13 5.88 -14.62
C MET A 1 -3.58 5.90 -15.01
N LEU A 2 -4.26 7.04 -14.93
CA LEU A 2 -5.48 7.21 -15.72
C LEU A 2 -5.00 7.43 -17.16
N GLU A 3 -5.47 6.58 -18.06
CA GLU A 3 -5.23 6.68 -19.50
C GLU A 3 -5.68 8.06 -20.02
N ASP A 4 -5.10 8.45 -21.15
CA ASP A 4 -5.27 9.73 -21.85
C ASP A 4 -4.53 10.93 -21.27
N GLY A 5 -3.25 11.05 -21.62
CA GLY A 5 -2.60 12.25 -22.20
C GLY A 5 -2.98 13.68 -21.77
N LYS A 6 -3.60 13.90 -20.60
CA LYS A 6 -4.19 15.19 -20.18
C LYS A 6 -3.69 15.67 -18.81
N VAL A 7 -2.56 15.15 -18.35
CA VAL A 7 -1.92 15.58 -17.10
C VAL A 7 -0.62 16.31 -17.46
N GLU A 8 -0.66 17.64 -17.47
CA GLU A 8 0.47 18.48 -17.91
C GLU A 8 1.27 19.15 -16.79
N ARG A 9 0.94 18.92 -15.50
CA ARG A 9 1.85 19.26 -14.41
C ARG A 9 1.70 18.33 -13.21
N ARG A 10 2.61 17.38 -13.09
CA ARG A 10 2.81 16.63 -11.84
C ARG A 10 3.46 17.58 -10.83
N LEU A 11 2.79 17.82 -9.71
CA LEU A 11 3.45 18.43 -8.56
C LEU A 11 4.09 17.30 -7.76
N SER A 12 5.22 17.61 -7.14
CA SER A 12 6.04 16.67 -6.34
C SER A 12 5.21 15.90 -5.31
N HIS A 13 5.76 14.81 -4.79
CA HIS A 13 5.14 13.96 -3.76
C HIS A 13 4.43 14.77 -2.67
N GLN A 14 3.10 14.68 -2.63
CA GLN A 14 2.29 15.45 -1.67
C GLN A 14 2.47 14.94 -0.25
N MET A 15 2.51 13.61 -0.13
CA MET A 15 2.65 12.86 1.11
C MET A 15 3.42 11.58 0.80
N HIS A 16 4.18 11.08 1.75
CA HIS A 16 4.62 9.70 1.70
C HIS A 16 3.70 8.88 2.58
N ASP A 17 3.34 7.73 2.08
CA ASP A 17 2.81 6.67 2.89
C ASP A 17 3.78 5.49 2.70
N GLY A 18 3.84 4.57 3.63
CA GLY A 18 4.52 3.31 3.40
C GLY A 18 3.45 2.25 3.27
N THR A 19 3.52 1.39 2.26
CA THR A 19 2.79 0.11 2.31
C THR A 19 3.53 -0.81 3.27
N ARG A 20 3.52 -0.46 4.55
CA ARG A 20 4.38 -1.06 5.57
C ARG A 20 3.61 -1.56 6.77
N ALA A 21 2.33 -1.25 6.89
CA ALA A 21 1.62 -1.60 8.09
C ALA A 21 0.71 -2.78 7.80
N ILE A 22 1.08 -3.89 8.39
CA ILE A 22 0.27 -5.09 8.37
C ILE A 22 -0.54 -5.12 9.66
N ALA A 23 -1.86 -5.10 9.57
CA ALA A 23 -2.73 -5.18 10.73
C ALA A 23 -3.15 -6.64 10.98
N PHE A 24 -3.02 -7.11 12.23
CA PHE A 24 -3.45 -8.45 12.68
C PHE A 24 -4.41 -8.36 13.88
N THR A 25 -5.32 -9.33 13.99
CA THR A 25 -6.28 -9.45 15.12
C THR A 25 -5.76 -10.42 16.19
N PRO A 26 -5.36 -9.97 17.40
CA PRO A 26 -4.86 -10.85 18.46
C PRO A 26 -5.92 -11.86 18.93
N GLY A 27 -5.54 -13.14 19.04
CA GLY A 27 -6.31 -14.16 19.78
C GLY A 27 -7.33 -14.98 18.98
N ARG A 28 -7.33 -14.92 17.65
CA ARG A 28 -8.12 -15.86 16.82
C ARG A 28 -7.29 -17.12 16.55
N GLU A 29 -7.77 -18.29 17.00
CA GLU A 29 -7.21 -19.58 16.55
C GLU A 29 -7.34 -19.67 15.02
N PRO A 30 -6.28 -20.03 14.28
CA PRO A 30 -6.35 -20.15 12.84
C PRO A 30 -7.39 -21.22 12.45
N ALA A 31 -8.24 -20.89 11.47
CA ALA A 31 -9.14 -21.88 10.87
C ALA A 31 -8.32 -23.09 10.37
N PRO A 32 -8.84 -24.32 10.43
CA PRO A 32 -8.05 -25.53 10.18
C PRO A 32 -7.74 -25.71 8.68
N ALA A 33 -6.71 -24.99 8.24
CA ALA A 33 -5.81 -25.31 7.14
C ALA A 33 -4.46 -24.60 7.43
N GLN A 34 -3.66 -25.26 8.29
CA GLN A 34 -2.23 -25.02 8.54
C GLN A 34 -1.81 -23.72 9.27
N ALA A 35 -2.11 -23.71 10.57
CA ALA A 35 -1.27 -23.24 11.69
C ALA A 35 -0.15 -22.22 11.37
N CYS A 36 -0.47 -20.93 11.48
CA CYS A 36 0.49 -19.91 11.91
C CYS A 36 0.98 -20.27 13.32
N GLY A 37 2.27 -20.50 13.47
CA GLY A 37 2.88 -20.97 14.71
C GLY A 37 2.57 -20.05 15.91
N ASP A 38 2.28 -20.69 17.04
CA ASP A 38 2.02 -20.05 18.32
C ASP A 38 3.24 -19.25 18.81
N ARG A 39 3.19 -17.92 18.62
CA ARG A 39 3.75 -16.81 19.44
C ARG A 39 4.07 -15.64 18.52
N ALA A 40 3.52 -14.47 18.85
CA ALA A 40 4.00 -13.19 18.35
C ALA A 40 5.26 -12.78 19.12
N PRO A 41 6.42 -12.59 18.45
CA PRO A 41 7.38 -11.58 18.84
C PRO A 41 7.33 -10.40 17.86
N ALA A 42 7.85 -9.26 18.30
CA ALA A 42 7.93 -7.98 17.58
C ALA A 42 8.72 -8.00 16.24
N GLU A 43 9.12 -9.18 15.76
CA GLU A 43 9.86 -9.43 14.52
C GLU A 43 9.33 -10.72 13.89
N VAL A 44 8.15 -10.68 13.28
CA VAL A 44 7.66 -11.80 12.45
C VAL A 44 8.25 -11.62 11.05
N PRO A 45 9.05 -12.56 10.54
CA PRO A 45 9.59 -12.45 9.19
C PRO A 45 8.44 -12.48 8.18
N LEU A 46 8.56 -11.68 7.11
CA LEU A 46 7.44 -11.38 6.20
C LEU A 46 6.83 -12.66 5.61
N ASP A 47 7.64 -13.71 5.41
CA ASP A 47 7.23 -15.06 4.95
C ASP A 47 6.10 -15.69 5.79
N GLN A 48 6.09 -15.47 7.12
CA GLN A 48 5.02 -15.94 8.00
C GLN A 48 3.77 -15.07 7.93
N VAL A 49 3.93 -13.77 7.70
CA VAL A 49 2.83 -12.81 7.64
C VAL A 49 2.02 -12.95 6.34
N LEU A 50 2.64 -13.41 5.24
CA LEU A 50 1.95 -13.50 3.96
C LEU A 50 1.02 -14.70 3.80
N ARG A 51 1.15 -15.72 4.65
CA ARG A 51 0.32 -16.93 4.59
C ARG A 51 -1.17 -16.67 4.89
N CYS A 52 -1.56 -15.46 5.29
CA CYS A 52 -2.95 -15.14 5.68
C CYS A 52 -3.49 -13.79 5.14
N LEU A 53 -2.99 -13.33 4.00
CA LEU A 53 -2.96 -11.91 3.64
C LEU A 53 -4.13 -11.42 2.75
N ARG A 54 -4.65 -10.20 2.99
CA ARG A 54 -5.59 -9.48 2.09
C ARG A 54 -5.02 -8.13 1.59
N PRO A 55 -5.10 -7.78 0.28
CA PRO A 55 -4.65 -6.49 -0.22
C PRO A 55 -5.69 -5.38 -0.01
N ALA A 56 -5.25 -4.20 0.46
CA ALA A 56 -5.98 -2.94 0.38
C ALA A 56 -5.69 -2.22 -0.94
N GLY A 57 -6.70 -1.60 -1.58
CA GLY A 57 -6.50 -0.69 -2.71
C GLY A 57 -5.35 0.29 -2.48
N GLY A 58 -4.53 0.51 -3.49
CA GLY A 58 -3.07 0.47 -3.31
C GLY A 58 -2.48 -0.91 -3.58
N ALA A 59 -3.29 -1.82 -4.13
CA ALA A 59 -2.92 -3.19 -4.46
C ALA A 59 -1.65 -3.26 -5.32
N HIS A 60 -1.44 -2.31 -6.24
CA HIS A 60 -0.19 -2.23 -7.01
C HIS A 60 1.02 -2.01 -6.11
N TRP A 61 0.98 -1.07 -5.17
CA TRP A 61 2.08 -0.83 -4.24
C TRP A 61 2.32 -2.01 -3.30
N SER A 62 1.23 -2.61 -2.81
CA SER A 62 1.28 -3.83 -1.97
C SER A 62 1.93 -5.00 -2.70
N TYR A 63 1.51 -5.22 -3.95
CA TYR A 63 2.07 -6.22 -4.85
C TYR A 63 3.55 -5.94 -5.13
N LEU A 64 3.92 -4.69 -5.46
CA LEU A 64 5.31 -4.34 -5.79
C LEU A 64 6.23 -4.46 -4.57
N ALA A 65 5.75 -4.14 -3.36
CA ALA A 65 6.49 -4.36 -2.13
C ALA A 65 6.76 -5.85 -1.89
N ALA A 66 5.72 -6.68 -2.00
CA ALA A 66 5.80 -8.14 -1.89
C ALA A 66 6.74 -8.74 -2.95
N TRP A 67 6.59 -8.31 -4.20
CA TRP A 67 7.43 -8.74 -5.32
C TRP A 67 8.90 -8.37 -5.09
N SER A 68 9.18 -7.12 -4.71
CA SER A 68 10.56 -6.64 -4.50
C SER A 68 11.24 -7.41 -3.36
N HIS A 69 10.52 -7.67 -2.26
CA HIS A 69 11.00 -8.47 -1.14
C HIS A 69 11.39 -9.89 -1.56
N ALA A 70 10.49 -10.60 -2.25
CA ALA A 70 10.78 -11.96 -2.71
C ALA A 70 11.89 -11.98 -3.78
N ARG A 71 11.92 -10.98 -4.67
CA ARG A 71 12.97 -10.86 -5.69
C ARG A 71 14.36 -10.70 -5.08
N ARG A 72 14.50 -10.01 -3.94
CA ARG A 72 15.79 -9.92 -3.22
C ARG A 72 16.30 -11.27 -2.70
N GLN A 73 15.40 -12.20 -2.39
CA GLN A 73 15.77 -13.48 -1.80
C GLN A 73 16.24 -14.51 -2.83
N GLY A 74 15.69 -14.48 -4.04
CA GLY A 74 15.98 -15.51 -5.04
C GLY A 74 15.68 -15.11 -6.48
N GLY A 75 15.65 -13.82 -6.78
CA GLY A 75 15.37 -13.30 -8.12
C GLY A 75 13.92 -13.48 -8.55
N GLU A 76 13.66 -13.38 -9.85
CA GLU A 76 12.30 -13.33 -10.40
C GLU A 76 11.49 -14.61 -10.12
N GLN A 77 12.12 -15.78 -10.16
CA GLN A 77 11.42 -17.04 -9.90
C GLN A 77 10.88 -17.10 -8.46
N SER A 78 11.67 -16.61 -7.49
CA SER A 78 11.23 -16.49 -6.10
C SER A 78 10.05 -15.52 -5.98
N ALA A 79 10.10 -14.37 -6.67
CA ALA A 79 9.01 -13.41 -6.67
C ALA A 79 7.70 -13.98 -7.24
N ARG A 80 7.76 -14.70 -8.37
CA ARG A 80 6.59 -15.36 -8.96
C ARG A 80 5.98 -16.40 -8.03
N ALA A 81 6.80 -17.28 -7.45
CA ALA A 81 6.33 -18.31 -6.52
C ALA A 81 5.66 -17.69 -5.29
N PHE A 82 6.30 -16.69 -4.70
CA PHE A 82 5.82 -15.97 -3.53
C PHE A 82 4.50 -15.24 -3.78
N ILE A 83 4.37 -14.55 -4.92
CA ILE A 83 3.13 -13.85 -5.26
C ILE A 83 2.01 -14.83 -5.62
N GLY A 84 2.33 -15.96 -6.27
CA GLY A 84 1.35 -17.02 -6.50
C GLY A 84 0.81 -17.60 -5.19
N GLU A 85 1.70 -17.90 -4.24
CA GLU A 85 1.33 -18.33 -2.89
C GLU A 85 0.53 -17.26 -2.16
N LEU A 86 0.93 -16.00 -2.26
CA LEU A 86 0.19 -14.87 -1.71
C LEU A 86 -1.26 -14.86 -2.22
N PHE A 87 -1.48 -14.87 -3.53
CA PHE A 87 -2.83 -14.88 -4.10
C PHE A 87 -3.65 -16.10 -3.67
N ALA A 88 -3.04 -17.27 -3.51
CA ALA A 88 -3.74 -18.45 -3.00
C ALA A 88 -4.37 -18.21 -1.62
N HIS A 89 -3.75 -17.36 -0.79
CA HIS A 89 -4.23 -17.01 0.54
C HIS A 89 -5.12 -15.75 0.60
N VAL A 90 -5.36 -15.07 -0.53
CA VAL A 90 -6.20 -13.86 -0.59
C VAL A 90 -7.67 -14.21 -0.83
N PRO A 91 -8.55 -14.28 0.18
CA PRO A 91 -9.94 -14.73 -0.03
C PRO A 91 -10.80 -13.73 -0.80
N VAL A 92 -10.47 -12.43 -0.75
CA VAL A 92 -11.25 -11.33 -1.33
C VAL A 92 -10.29 -10.27 -1.86
N LEU A 93 -10.47 -9.87 -3.12
CA LEU A 93 -9.82 -8.72 -3.74
C LEU A 93 -10.84 -7.58 -3.81
N ASP A 94 -10.88 -6.76 -2.76
CA ASP A 94 -11.73 -5.57 -2.72
C ASP A 94 -11.22 -4.50 -3.69
N SER A 95 -12.14 -3.68 -4.23
CA SER A 95 -11.82 -2.66 -5.24
C SER A 95 -11.04 -1.45 -4.74
N GLY A 96 -10.87 -1.30 -3.42
CA GLY A 96 -10.26 -0.10 -2.82
C GLY A 96 -9.74 -0.32 -1.40
N ALA A 97 -8.84 0.57 -0.94
CA ALA A 97 -8.13 0.44 0.33
C ALA A 97 -9.09 0.34 1.51
N ARG A 98 -10.01 1.30 1.52
CA ARG A 98 -11.03 1.40 2.55
C ARG A 98 -11.96 0.19 2.55
N GLY A 99 -12.28 -0.36 1.37
CA GLY A 99 -13.07 -1.59 1.25
C GLY A 99 -12.41 -2.73 2.01
N SER A 100 -11.13 -3.00 1.74
CA SER A 100 -10.37 -4.04 2.42
C SER A 100 -10.25 -3.82 3.93
N THR A 101 -10.03 -2.57 4.36
CA THR A 101 -10.02 -2.21 5.79
C THR A 101 -11.36 -2.57 6.45
N MET A 102 -12.49 -2.28 5.80
CA MET A 102 -13.82 -2.58 6.35
C MET A 102 -14.11 -4.09 6.34
N THR A 103 -13.77 -4.80 5.27
CA THR A 103 -13.89 -6.26 5.19
C THR A 103 -13.04 -6.94 6.27
N PHE A 104 -11.85 -6.41 6.58
CA PHE A 104 -11.01 -6.92 7.66
C PHE A 104 -11.56 -6.55 9.05
N ALA A 105 -11.84 -5.28 9.29
CA ALA A 105 -12.13 -4.75 10.63
C ALA A 105 -13.55 -4.99 11.12
N GLU A 106 -14.52 -4.93 10.21
CA GLU A 106 -15.95 -4.99 10.53
C GLU A 106 -16.56 -6.34 10.16
N ARG A 107 -16.15 -6.93 9.03
CA ARG A 107 -16.63 -8.25 8.61
C ARG A 107 -15.80 -9.39 9.19
N ASP A 108 -14.73 -9.07 9.93
CA ASP A 108 -13.86 -10.03 10.62
C ASP A 108 -13.38 -11.14 9.67
N MET A 109 -13.00 -10.77 8.46
CA MET A 109 -12.51 -11.71 7.46
C MET A 109 -11.00 -11.55 7.28
N GLY A 110 -10.26 -12.66 7.31
CA GLY A 110 -8.81 -12.69 7.13
C GLY A 110 -8.05 -12.40 8.43
N ASP A 111 -6.87 -12.99 8.56
CA ASP A 111 -6.05 -12.81 9.76
C ASP A 111 -5.15 -11.59 9.64
N VAL A 112 -4.76 -11.25 8.40
CA VAL A 112 -3.77 -10.23 8.12
C VAL A 112 -4.22 -9.29 6.99
N LEU A 113 -4.11 -7.97 7.20
CA LEU A 113 -4.38 -6.94 6.19
C LEU A 113 -3.08 -6.23 5.77
N ILE A 114 -2.73 -6.25 4.47
CA ILE A 114 -1.73 -5.29 3.95
C ILE A 114 -2.43 -3.95 3.79
N ALA A 115 -2.03 -3.00 4.60
CA ALA A 115 -2.57 -1.66 4.55
C ALA A 115 -1.47 -0.63 4.24
N TRP A 116 -1.95 0.51 3.77
CA TRP A 116 -1.20 1.75 3.90
C TRP A 116 -0.92 2.02 5.38
N GLU A 117 0.21 2.64 5.70
CA GLU A 117 0.57 3.01 7.06
C GLU A 117 -0.51 3.90 7.67
N SER A 118 -1.03 4.85 6.89
CA SER A 118 -2.13 5.71 7.33
C SER A 118 -3.40 4.93 7.72
N GLU A 119 -3.79 3.95 6.91
CA GLU A 119 -4.96 3.10 7.14
C GLU A 119 -4.78 2.17 8.34
N ALA A 120 -3.62 1.55 8.50
CA ALA A 120 -3.36 0.68 9.64
C ALA A 120 -3.36 1.46 10.96
N ARG A 121 -2.83 2.68 10.98
CA ARG A 121 -2.86 3.56 12.15
C ARG A 121 -4.27 4.06 12.44
N LEU A 122 -5.02 4.44 11.41
CA LEU A 122 -6.44 4.74 11.55
C LEU A 122 -7.18 3.53 12.17
N LEU A 123 -6.89 2.34 11.67
CA LEU A 123 -7.46 1.10 12.15
C LEU A 123 -7.08 0.84 13.61
N SER A 124 -5.81 0.93 13.98
CA SER A 124 -5.36 0.65 15.35
C SER A 124 -5.80 1.72 16.36
N GLU A 125 -5.63 3.00 16.01
CA GLU A 125 -5.83 4.13 16.94
C GLU A 125 -7.27 4.64 17.01
N LYS A 126 -8.08 4.51 15.95
CA LYS A 126 -9.42 5.12 15.88
C LYS A 126 -10.57 4.13 15.74
N VAL A 127 -10.39 3.07 14.96
CA VAL A 127 -11.49 2.13 14.62
C VAL A 127 -11.44 0.85 15.46
N GLY A 128 -10.24 0.41 15.80
CA GLY A 128 -9.96 -0.92 16.29
C GLY A 128 -10.15 -1.11 17.79
N GLY A 129 -10.15 -0.03 18.57
CA GLY A 129 -10.25 -0.12 20.03
C GLY A 129 -9.15 -1.01 20.65
N GLY A 130 -7.95 -1.03 20.07
CA GLY A 130 -6.85 -1.89 20.51
C GLY A 130 -6.92 -3.35 20.03
N ARG A 131 -7.89 -3.72 19.18
CA ARG A 131 -8.01 -5.06 18.58
C ARG A 131 -7.02 -5.35 17.44
N PHE A 132 -6.24 -4.35 17.00
CA PHE A 132 -5.34 -4.52 15.87
C PHE A 132 -3.94 -4.07 16.22
N GLU A 133 -2.98 -4.97 15.96
CA GLU A 133 -1.55 -4.69 16.08
C GLU A 133 -0.97 -4.36 14.71
N ILE A 134 -0.05 -3.39 14.67
CA ILE A 134 0.67 -3.01 13.46
C ILE A 134 2.01 -3.72 13.46
N VAL A 135 2.22 -4.59 12.47
CA VAL A 135 3.50 -5.22 12.17
C VAL A 135 4.14 -4.46 11.01
N VAL A 136 5.41 -4.08 11.18
CA VAL A 136 6.18 -3.42 10.13
C VAL A 136 7.23 -4.39 9.57
N PRO A 137 7.21 -4.70 8.26
CA PRO A 137 8.19 -5.57 7.67
C PRO A 137 9.56 -4.88 7.54
N PRO A 138 10.65 -5.66 7.48
CA PRO A 138 12.01 -5.13 7.38
C PRO A 138 12.23 -4.32 6.10
N ASP A 139 11.56 -4.72 5.01
CA ASP A 139 11.61 -4.00 3.74
C ASP A 139 10.21 -3.70 3.21
N SER A 140 10.11 -2.63 2.41
CA SER A 140 8.92 -2.31 1.62
C SER A 140 9.21 -1.12 0.70
N ILE A 141 8.22 -0.69 -0.08
CA ILE A 141 8.31 0.34 -1.11
C ILE A 141 7.79 1.70 -0.62
N LEU A 142 8.44 2.77 -1.06
CA LEU A 142 8.01 4.15 -0.86
C LEU A 142 6.74 4.38 -1.65
N THR A 143 5.62 4.65 -0.98
CA THR A 143 4.41 5.05 -1.68
C THR A 143 4.27 6.55 -1.64
N ALA A 144 4.24 7.15 -2.82
CA ALA A 144 4.21 8.58 -2.97
C ALA A 144 3.03 8.98 -3.87
N PRO A 145 1.82 9.10 -3.29
CA PRO A 145 0.65 9.57 -4.01
C PRO A 145 0.94 10.91 -4.70
N GLN A 146 0.63 10.95 -6.00
CA GLN A 146 0.85 12.11 -6.85
C GLN A 146 -0.43 12.93 -6.97
N VAL A 147 -0.27 14.25 -6.98
CA VAL A 147 -1.35 15.17 -7.34
C VAL A 147 -0.97 15.97 -8.56
N ALA A 148 -1.96 16.31 -9.36
CA ALA A 148 -1.75 17.04 -10.60
C ALA A 148 -2.93 17.92 -10.94
N LEU A 149 -2.63 18.97 -11.70
CA LEU A 149 -3.64 19.82 -12.31
C LEU A 149 -4.08 19.20 -13.64
N VAL A 150 -5.38 19.05 -13.85
CA VAL A 150 -5.93 18.58 -15.13
C VAL A 150 -6.28 19.78 -15.98
N GLU A 151 -5.34 20.20 -16.82
CA GLU A 151 -5.38 21.45 -17.59
C GLU A 151 -6.67 21.63 -18.38
N SER A 152 -7.02 20.63 -19.20
CA SER A 152 -8.24 20.65 -20.01
C SER A 152 -9.53 20.87 -19.19
N ASN A 153 -9.60 20.36 -17.96
CA ASN A 153 -10.77 20.51 -17.10
C ASN A 153 -10.81 21.89 -16.45
N VAL A 154 -9.66 22.38 -15.97
CA VAL A 154 -9.61 23.67 -15.28
C VAL A 154 -9.81 24.84 -16.24
N ASP A 155 -9.37 24.70 -17.50
CA ASP A 155 -9.60 25.70 -18.54
C ASP A 155 -11.05 25.70 -19.00
N LYS A 156 -11.62 24.51 -19.25
CA LYS A 156 -13.04 24.37 -19.61
C LYS A 156 -13.97 24.95 -18.55
N HIS A 157 -13.63 24.79 -17.27
CA HIS A 157 -14.49 25.22 -16.16
C HIS A 157 -14.08 26.58 -15.56
N GLY A 158 -13.03 27.23 -16.07
CA GLY A 158 -12.54 28.50 -15.52
C GLY A 158 -12.08 28.41 -14.06
N THR A 159 -11.61 27.24 -13.62
CA THR A 159 -11.26 26.95 -12.21
C THR A 159 -9.75 26.87 -11.97
N ARG A 160 -8.91 27.24 -12.95
CA ARG A 160 -7.45 27.11 -12.86
C ARG A 160 -6.86 27.76 -11.61
N ALA A 161 -7.24 29.00 -11.31
CA ALA A 161 -6.69 29.73 -10.17
C ALA A 161 -6.98 29.02 -8.82
N VAL A 162 -8.24 28.59 -8.59
CA VAL A 162 -8.61 27.92 -7.34
C VAL A 162 -8.02 26.51 -7.24
N ALA A 163 -7.97 25.77 -8.35
CA ALA A 163 -7.39 24.42 -8.38
C ALA A 163 -5.88 24.44 -8.14
N GLN A 164 -5.17 25.42 -8.72
CA GLN A 164 -3.74 25.61 -8.47
C GLN A 164 -3.48 26.01 -7.01
N ALA A 165 -4.23 26.98 -6.48
CA ALA A 165 -4.10 27.39 -5.08
C ALA A 165 -4.38 26.23 -4.12
N TYR A 166 -5.36 25.37 -4.42
CA TYR A 166 -5.62 24.15 -3.65
C TYR A 166 -4.40 23.23 -3.64
N LEU A 167 -3.81 22.93 -4.80
CA LEU A 167 -2.64 22.06 -4.89
C LEU A 167 -1.42 22.63 -4.16
N GLU A 168 -1.16 23.93 -4.30
CA GLU A 168 -0.08 24.62 -3.59
C GLU A 168 -0.31 24.61 -2.08
N HIS A 169 -1.57 24.75 -1.63
CA HIS A 169 -1.92 24.70 -0.22
C HIS A 169 -1.55 23.36 0.43
N LEU A 170 -1.61 22.24 -0.30
CA LEU A 170 -1.24 20.90 0.20
C LEU A 170 0.22 20.82 0.71
N PHE A 171 1.10 21.71 0.25
CA PHE A 171 2.52 21.76 0.65
C PHE A 171 2.81 22.79 1.75
N THR A 172 1.80 23.52 2.21
CA THR A 172 1.95 24.45 3.33
C THR A 172 2.19 23.70 4.63
N ARG A 173 2.81 24.37 5.62
CA ARG A 173 3.01 23.81 6.96
C ARG A 173 1.68 23.35 7.59
N GLU A 174 0.62 24.11 7.37
CA GLU A 174 -0.71 23.81 7.90
C GLU A 174 -1.28 22.50 7.32
N ALA A 175 -1.31 22.38 5.99
CA ALA A 175 -1.77 21.16 5.33
C ALA A 175 -0.93 19.93 5.69
N GLN A 176 0.38 20.11 5.83
CA GLN A 176 1.30 19.04 6.24
C GLN A 176 1.13 18.66 7.72
N ALA A 177 0.63 19.58 8.56
CA ALA A 177 0.20 19.25 9.93
C ALA A 177 -1.15 18.55 9.95
N ILE A 178 -2.07 18.87 9.03
CA ILE A 178 -3.31 18.12 8.83
C ILE A 178 -2.99 16.68 8.39
N ALA A 179 -2.14 16.53 7.37
CA ALA A 179 -1.67 15.23 6.87
C ALA A 179 -1.16 14.31 7.99
N GLU A 180 -0.28 14.83 8.85
CA GLU A 180 0.27 14.08 9.98
C GLU A 180 -0.80 13.66 11.00
N ARG A 181 -1.79 14.52 11.29
CA ARG A 181 -2.94 14.16 12.14
C ARG A 181 -3.79 13.04 11.55
N HIS A 182 -3.73 12.86 10.24
CA HIS A 182 -4.35 11.78 9.50
C HIS A 182 -3.36 10.67 9.11
N PHE A 183 -2.25 10.57 9.85
CA PHE A 183 -1.27 9.47 9.75
C PHE A 183 -0.46 9.40 8.46
N TYR A 184 -0.49 10.43 7.62
CA TYR A 184 0.39 10.53 6.46
C TYR A 184 1.74 11.12 6.84
N ARG A 185 2.80 10.76 6.12
CA ARG A 185 4.13 11.34 6.33
C ARG A 185 4.25 12.68 5.60
N PRO A 186 4.57 13.77 6.32
CA PRO A 186 4.84 15.05 5.70
C PRO A 186 6.06 14.98 4.78
N THR A 187 6.06 15.76 3.69
CA THR A 187 7.20 15.85 2.75
C THR A 187 8.06 17.09 2.96
N THR A 188 7.49 18.13 3.57
CA THR A 188 8.18 19.42 3.75
C THR A 188 8.84 19.59 5.11
N ARG A 189 8.72 18.59 5.99
CA ARG A 189 9.38 18.52 7.30
C ARG A 189 9.55 17.08 7.74
N PRO A 190 10.51 16.78 8.64
CA PRO A 190 10.56 15.51 9.32
C PRO A 190 9.23 15.23 10.04
N ALA A 191 8.73 14.00 9.93
CA ALA A 191 7.61 13.54 10.74
C ALA A 191 8.01 13.63 12.23
N ALA A 192 7.13 14.17 13.06
CA ALA A 192 7.31 14.19 14.52
C ALA A 192 7.10 12.79 15.11
N ILE A 193 6.38 11.93 14.38
CA ILE A 193 6.14 10.56 14.78
C ILE A 193 7.41 9.74 14.51
N GLY A 194 8.07 9.31 15.59
CA GLY A 194 9.31 8.55 15.57
C GLY A 194 9.15 7.25 14.79
N LEU A 195 9.55 7.29 13.53
CA LEU A 195 9.66 6.13 12.66
C LEU A 195 11.15 6.01 12.33
N PRO A 196 11.75 4.81 12.50
CA PRO A 196 13.17 4.66 12.24
C PRO A 196 13.48 5.05 10.79
N PRO A 197 14.68 5.62 10.54
CA PRO A 197 15.13 5.88 9.19
C PRO A 197 15.27 4.54 8.48
N TRP A 198 14.39 4.25 7.54
CA TRP A 198 14.39 2.98 6.82
C TRP A 198 14.72 3.19 5.35
N GLU A 199 15.49 2.27 4.78
CA GLU A 199 15.64 2.16 3.34
C GLU A 199 14.33 1.64 2.73
N LEU A 200 13.75 2.42 1.82
CA LEU A 200 12.55 2.10 1.07
C LEU A 200 12.95 1.91 -0.39
N ASP A 201 12.49 0.82 -1.00
CA ASP A 201 12.57 0.73 -2.46
C ASP A 201 11.73 1.84 -3.09
N THR A 202 12.16 2.35 -4.22
CA THR A 202 11.33 3.20 -5.07
C THR A 202 10.91 2.42 -6.31
N VAL A 203 9.78 2.78 -6.93
CA VAL A 203 9.39 2.16 -8.20
C VAL A 203 10.39 2.50 -9.29
N GLU A 204 10.94 3.71 -9.22
CA GLU A 204 12.02 4.19 -10.07
C GLU A 204 13.26 3.31 -9.99
N GLY A 205 13.69 2.92 -8.78
CA GLY A 205 14.90 2.11 -8.58
C GLY A 205 14.67 0.61 -8.75
N ALA A 206 13.58 0.07 -8.23
CA ALA A 206 13.32 -1.37 -8.22
C ALA A 206 12.64 -1.88 -9.50
N PHE A 207 11.95 -1.02 -10.25
CA PHE A 207 11.13 -1.44 -11.39
C PHE A 207 11.33 -0.57 -12.64
N GLU A 208 12.42 0.20 -12.71
CA GLU A 208 12.75 1.08 -13.84
C GLU A 208 11.66 2.14 -14.11
N GLY A 209 10.92 2.49 -13.06
CA GLY A 209 9.85 3.47 -13.10
C GLY A 209 8.47 2.90 -13.43
N TRP A 210 7.46 3.76 -13.25
CA TRP A 210 6.06 3.37 -13.32
C TRP A 210 5.61 2.80 -14.65
N ASN A 211 6.19 3.24 -15.77
CA ASN A 211 5.81 2.73 -17.08
C ASN A 211 6.23 1.27 -17.26
N ALA A 212 7.48 0.93 -16.90
CA ALA A 212 7.98 -0.43 -16.96
C ALA A 212 7.23 -1.33 -15.96
N ALA A 213 7.03 -0.85 -14.72
CA ALA A 213 6.24 -1.56 -13.72
C ALA A 213 4.81 -1.87 -14.21
N GLN A 214 4.12 -0.88 -14.80
CA GLN A 214 2.77 -1.07 -15.31
C GLN A 214 2.73 -2.10 -16.44
N GLN A 215 3.65 -2.02 -17.39
CA GLN A 215 3.68 -2.95 -18.53
C GLN A 215 4.03 -4.38 -18.10
N ALA A 216 5.01 -4.56 -17.23
CA ALA A 216 5.46 -5.88 -16.80
C ALA A 216 4.47 -6.56 -15.84
N HIS A 217 3.85 -5.79 -14.93
CA HIS A 217 3.07 -6.36 -13.84
C HIS A 217 1.56 -6.21 -14.00
N PHE A 218 1.07 -5.13 -14.61
CA PHE A 218 -0.34 -4.72 -14.48
C PHE A 218 -1.06 -4.45 -15.80
N ALA A 219 -0.40 -4.66 -16.95
CA ALA A 219 -1.07 -4.65 -18.24
C ALA A 219 -1.99 -5.89 -18.36
N GLU A 220 -2.94 -5.84 -19.28
CA GLU A 220 -3.82 -6.99 -19.55
C GLU A 220 -3.00 -8.23 -19.90
N GLY A 221 -3.22 -9.32 -19.16
CA GLY A 221 -2.49 -10.58 -19.32
C GLY A 221 -1.05 -10.57 -18.81
N ALA A 222 -0.64 -9.52 -18.07
CA ALA A 222 0.68 -9.42 -17.46
C ALA A 222 0.80 -10.28 -16.18
N LEU A 223 1.88 -10.08 -15.41
CA LEU A 223 2.22 -10.96 -14.28
C LEU A 223 1.15 -11.00 -13.18
N PHE A 224 0.50 -9.89 -12.89
CA PHE A 224 -0.59 -9.86 -11.91
C PHE A 224 -1.73 -10.79 -12.35
N ASP A 225 -2.22 -10.64 -13.57
CA ASP A 225 -3.32 -11.46 -14.12
C ASP A 225 -2.92 -12.93 -14.20
N GLN A 226 -1.72 -13.24 -14.72
CA GLN A 226 -1.23 -14.60 -14.83
C GLN A 226 -1.18 -15.31 -13.46
N LEU A 227 -0.68 -14.62 -12.44
CA LEU A 227 -0.52 -15.19 -11.09
C LEU A 227 -1.86 -15.24 -10.34
N SER A 228 -2.73 -14.25 -10.52
CA SER A 228 -4.09 -14.23 -9.97
C SER A 228 -4.91 -15.41 -10.52
N ILE A 229 -4.95 -15.56 -11.84
CA ILE A 229 -5.70 -16.64 -12.52
C ILE A 229 -5.15 -18.01 -12.13
N ALA A 230 -3.82 -18.17 -12.08
CA ALA A 230 -3.19 -19.42 -11.67
C ALA A 230 -3.53 -19.80 -10.20
N ALA A 231 -3.78 -18.81 -9.35
CA ALA A 231 -4.21 -19.00 -7.96
C ALA A 231 -5.75 -19.11 -7.80
N GLY A 232 -6.52 -19.07 -8.90
CA GLY A 232 -7.98 -19.13 -8.87
C GLY A 232 -8.65 -17.85 -8.37
N ARG A 233 -8.00 -16.71 -8.61
CA ARG A 233 -8.47 -15.36 -8.24
C ARG A 233 -8.91 -14.57 -9.47
#